data_AF-A0AAJ2BIH9-F1
#
_entry.id   AF-A0AAJ2BIH9-F1
#
_cell.length_a   1.000
_cell.length_b   1.000
_cell.length_c   1.000
_cell.angle_alpha   90.00
_cell.angle_beta   90.00
_cell.angle_gamma   90.00
#
_symmetry.space_group_name_H-M   'P 1'
#
loop_
_entity.id
_entity.type
_entity.pdbx_description
1 polymer ?
#
loop_
_entity_poly.entity_id
_entity_poly.type
_entity_poly.pdbx_seq_one_letter_code
_entity_poly.pdbx_strand_id
1 'polypeptide(L)'
;MYERYLPLLVLAGLVLLGASWWWQRRRQAAFPYRQVEALFTPAEQAFLAVLDEAVGADYRVFGKVRIADVVQTLPLRDRRRYLIAQNRINAKHFDFAICRRDDLAVHAVVELNDRSHLQRHRQQRDRFVRSVCEAAQLRLVEIPAAARYSASAVREAVFGGRRPRQRASEPSQALAPECPECQAPMVRRRARSGRHQGREFWACSNYPDCRALLDIDD
;
A
#
# COMPACT_ATOMS: atom_id res chain seq x y z
N MET A 1 -45.09 -22.34 -49.72
CA MET A 1 -43.68 -22.79 -49.79
C MET A 1 -42.93 -22.63 -48.46
N TYR A 2 -43.24 -21.63 -47.63
CA TYR A 2 -42.54 -21.39 -46.35
C TYR A 2 -42.82 -22.40 -45.23
N GLU A 3 -44.00 -23.00 -45.17
CA GLU A 3 -44.35 -23.95 -44.09
C GLU A 3 -43.46 -25.20 -44.03
N ARG A 4 -42.88 -25.60 -45.17
CA ARG A 4 -42.00 -26.78 -45.24
C ARG A 4 -40.61 -26.52 -44.63
N TYR A 5 -40.19 -25.26 -44.54
CA TYR A 5 -38.90 -24.86 -43.98
C TYR A 5 -39.00 -24.32 -42.55
N LEU A 6 -40.21 -23.95 -42.12
CA LEU A 6 -40.49 -23.48 -40.76
C LEU A 6 -39.97 -24.42 -39.65
N PRO A 7 -40.18 -25.76 -39.67
CA PRO A 7 -39.66 -26.64 -38.62
C PRO A 7 -38.12 -26.72 -38.60
N LEU A 8 -37.46 -26.63 -39.76
CA LEU A 8 -36.01 -26.62 -39.85
C LEU A 8 -35.41 -25.32 -39.30
N LEU A 9 -36.06 -24.18 -39.56
CA LEU A 9 -35.66 -22.89 -39.00
C LEU A 9 -35.84 -22.84 -37.48
N VAL A 10 -36.93 -23.41 -36.95
CA VAL A 10 -37.16 -23.53 -35.50
C VAL A 10 -36.11 -24.43 -34.85
N LEU A 11 -35.79 -25.58 -35.44
CA LEU A 11 -34.77 -26.50 -34.94
C LEU A 11 -33.38 -25.84 -34.92
N ALA A 12 -33.01 -25.15 -36.00
CA ALA A 12 -31.75 -24.40 -36.07
C ALA A 12 -31.69 -23.29 -35.00
N GLY A 13 -32.79 -22.58 -34.77
CA GLY A 13 -32.91 -21.59 -33.70
C GLY A 13 -32.70 -22.19 -32.30
N LEU A 14 -33.31 -23.35 -32.01
CA LEU A 14 -33.16 -24.06 -30.74
C LEU A 14 -31.72 -24.57 -30.52
N VAL A 15 -31.07 -25.08 -31.56
CA VAL A 15 -29.66 -25.52 -31.50
C VAL A 15 -28.73 -24.33 -31.25
N LEU A 16 -28.94 -23.20 -31.94
CA LEU A 16 -28.16 -21.99 -31.72
C LEU A 16 -28.37 -21.42 -30.30
N LEU A 17 -29.60 -21.44 -29.79
CA LEU A 17 -29.91 -21.05 -28.41
C LEU A 17 -29.26 -21.99 -27.39
N GLY A 18 -29.31 -23.30 -27.60
CA GLY A 18 -28.67 -24.30 -26.76
C GLY A 18 -27.13 -24.20 -26.76
N ALA A 19 -26.53 -23.98 -27.92
CA ALA A 19 -25.08 -23.77 -28.08
C ALA A 19 -24.63 -22.46 -27.42
N SER A 20 -25.40 -21.37 -27.58
CA SER A 20 -25.16 -20.09 -26.91
C SER A 20 -25.25 -20.23 -25.39
N TRP A 21 -26.30 -20.89 -24.89
CA TRP A 21 -26.49 -21.15 -23.46
C TRP A 21 -25.37 -22.03 -22.88
N TRP A 22 -24.98 -23.08 -23.59
CA TRP A 22 -23.86 -23.96 -23.21
C TRP A 22 -22.52 -23.23 -23.23
N TRP A 23 -22.27 -22.38 -24.23
CA TRP A 23 -21.06 -21.56 -24.34
C TRP A 23 -20.99 -20.51 -23.22
N GLN A 24 -22.11 -19.86 -22.91
CA GLN A 24 -22.22 -18.89 -21.83
C GLN A 24 -22.01 -19.54 -20.45
N ARG A 25 -22.58 -20.73 -20.21
CA ARG A 25 -22.29 -21.53 -19.01
C ARG A 25 -20.83 -21.94 -18.92
N ARG A 26 -20.20 -22.38 -20.02
CA ARG A 26 -18.76 -22.70 -20.04
C ARG A 26 -17.88 -21.48 -19.78
N ARG A 27 -18.22 -20.30 -20.29
CA ARG A 27 -17.49 -19.06 -20.00
C ARG A 27 -17.56 -18.68 -18.52
N GLN A 28 -18.74 -18.83 -17.89
CA GLN A 28 -18.89 -18.61 -16.45
C GLN A 28 -18.15 -19.66 -15.60
N ALA A 29 -18.05 -20.92 -16.07
CA ALA A 29 -17.25 -21.95 -15.40
C ALA A 29 -15.73 -21.70 -15.52
N ALA A 30 -15.27 -21.13 -16.63
CA ALA A 30 -13.85 -20.78 -16.83
C ALA A 30 -13.41 -19.56 -16.02
N PHE A 31 -14.33 -18.62 -15.78
CA PHE A 31 -14.09 -17.40 -15.00
C PHE A 31 -15.19 -17.23 -13.95
N PRO A 32 -15.10 -17.96 -12.82
CA PRO A 32 -16.14 -18.00 -11.79
C PRO A 32 -16.12 -16.74 -10.91
N TYR A 33 -16.14 -15.56 -11.53
CA TYR A 33 -16.06 -14.27 -10.88
C TYR A 33 -17.35 -13.49 -11.08
N ARG A 34 -17.79 -12.79 -10.04
CA ARG A 34 -18.90 -11.84 -10.09
C ARG A 34 -18.47 -10.54 -9.43
N GLN A 35 -19.06 -9.44 -9.87
CA GLN A 35 -18.91 -8.16 -9.19
C GLN A 35 -19.56 -8.24 -7.80
N VAL A 36 -18.89 -7.67 -6.81
CA VAL A 36 -19.45 -7.48 -5.47
C VAL A 36 -20.41 -6.29 -5.48
N GLU A 37 -21.49 -6.36 -4.69
CA GLU A 37 -22.52 -5.32 -4.67
C GLU A 37 -22.00 -4.01 -4.05
N ALA A 38 -21.19 -4.11 -3.00
CA ALA A 38 -20.53 -2.99 -2.36
C ALA A 38 -19.08 -3.34 -2.03
N LEU A 39 -18.20 -2.33 -2.12
CA LEU A 39 -16.78 -2.47 -1.78
C LEU A 39 -16.54 -2.52 -0.26
N PHE A 40 -17.38 -1.82 0.49
CA PHE A 40 -17.28 -1.69 1.95
C PHE A 40 -18.47 -2.35 2.64
N THR A 41 -18.23 -2.82 3.86
CA THR A 41 -19.33 -3.14 4.78
C THR A 41 -20.04 -1.85 5.25
N PRO A 42 -21.28 -1.92 5.77
CA PRO A 42 -21.97 -0.74 6.30
C PRO A 42 -21.18 -0.02 7.41
N ALA A 43 -20.46 -0.76 8.25
CA ALA A 43 -19.63 -0.20 9.31
C ALA A 43 -18.40 0.54 8.75
N GLU A 44 -17.72 -0.06 7.75
CA GLU A 44 -16.60 0.58 7.06
C GLU A 44 -17.04 1.84 6.32
N GLN A 45 -18.19 1.80 5.64
CA GLN A 45 -18.74 2.96 4.93
C GLN A 45 -19.10 4.09 5.89
N ALA A 46 -19.72 3.79 7.02
CA ALA A 46 -20.04 4.79 8.04
C ALA A 46 -18.77 5.41 8.66
N PHE A 47 -17.74 4.59 8.89
CA PHE A 47 -16.47 5.09 9.40
C PHE A 47 -15.72 5.94 8.36
N LEU A 48 -15.71 5.54 7.09
CA LEU A 48 -15.07 6.30 6.01
C LEU A 48 -15.56 7.74 5.97
N ALA A 49 -16.87 7.97 6.10
CA ALA A 49 -17.43 9.32 6.13
C ALA A 49 -16.86 10.17 7.29
N VAL A 50 -16.71 9.58 8.48
CA VAL A 50 -16.11 10.27 9.64
C VAL A 50 -14.60 10.46 9.46
N LEU A 51 -13.93 9.50 8.84
CA LEU A 51 -12.50 9.58 8.57
C LEU A 51 -12.19 10.70 7.56
N ASP A 52 -12.97 10.82 6.48
CA ASP A 52 -12.83 11.89 5.49
C ASP A 52 -12.99 13.28 6.14
N GLU A 53 -13.98 13.45 7.01
CA GLU A 53 -14.16 14.67 7.81
C GLU A 53 -12.95 14.93 8.72
N ALA A 54 -12.48 13.89 9.42
CA ALA A 54 -11.38 14.01 10.38
C ALA A 54 -10.06 14.41 9.73
N VAL A 55 -9.74 13.89 8.54
CA VAL A 55 -8.48 14.17 7.84
C VAL A 55 -8.47 15.52 7.12
N GLY A 56 -9.64 16.02 6.71
CA GLY A 56 -9.78 17.32 6.07
C GLY A 56 -9.12 17.39 4.68
N ALA A 57 -8.91 18.61 4.18
CA ALA A 57 -8.51 18.85 2.79
C ALA A 57 -7.05 18.46 2.47
N ASP A 58 -6.15 18.47 3.44
CA ASP A 58 -4.71 18.23 3.24
C ASP A 58 -4.38 16.76 2.91
N TYR A 59 -5.36 15.87 3.10
CA TYR A 59 -5.21 14.43 2.94
C TYR A 59 -6.28 13.85 2.00
N ARG A 60 -6.02 12.60 1.60
CA ARG A 60 -6.93 11.76 0.82
C ARG A 60 -6.96 10.37 1.43
N VAL A 61 -8.15 9.82 1.59
CA VAL A 61 -8.36 8.45 2.09
C VAL A 61 -8.54 7.51 0.91
N PHE A 62 -7.87 6.36 0.97
CA PHE A 62 -8.06 5.23 0.06
C PHE A 62 -8.53 4.03 0.88
N GLY A 63 -9.54 3.29 0.42
CA GLY A 63 -10.00 2.11 1.12
C GLY A 63 -9.60 0.80 0.46
N LYS A 64 -9.56 -0.29 1.24
CA LYS A 64 -9.23 -1.66 0.79
C LYS A 64 -7.89 -1.76 0.07
N VAL A 65 -6.90 -1.00 0.54
CA VAL A 65 -5.57 -0.94 -0.06
C VAL A 65 -4.76 -2.17 0.34
N ARG A 66 -4.21 -2.92 -0.63
CA ARG A 66 -3.41 -4.11 -0.30
C ARG A 66 -2.16 -3.69 0.48
N ILE A 67 -1.72 -4.52 1.41
CA ILE A 67 -0.47 -4.26 2.14
C ILE A 67 0.69 -4.17 1.14
N ALA A 68 0.66 -4.98 0.08
CA ALA A 68 1.65 -4.95 -1.00
C ALA A 68 1.69 -3.65 -1.82
N ASP A 69 0.63 -2.83 -1.79
CA ASP A 69 0.60 -1.53 -2.46
C ASP A 69 1.23 -0.41 -1.61
N VAL A 70 1.49 -0.69 -0.32
CA VAL A 70 2.08 0.26 0.65
C VAL A 70 3.45 -0.19 1.14
N VAL A 71 3.68 -1.50 1.22
CA VAL A 71 4.90 -2.10 1.77
C VAL A 71 5.54 -3.04 0.77
N GLN A 72 6.85 -2.90 0.58
CA GLN A 72 7.64 -3.77 -0.29
C GLN A 72 8.39 -4.83 0.53
N THR A 73 8.42 -6.06 0.03
CA THR A 73 9.27 -7.12 0.60
C THR A 73 10.72 -6.86 0.22
N LEU A 74 11.62 -6.79 1.22
CA LEU A 74 13.05 -6.67 0.98
C LEU A 74 13.60 -7.93 0.26
N PRO A 75 14.64 -7.79 -0.59
CA PRO A 75 15.27 -8.95 -1.22
C PRO A 75 15.76 -9.96 -0.19
N LEU A 76 15.43 -11.23 -0.36
CA LEU A 76 15.93 -12.33 0.47
C LEU A 76 16.70 -13.33 -0.41
N ARG A 77 17.78 -13.90 0.14
CA ARG A 77 18.56 -14.96 -0.54
C ARG A 77 17.71 -16.21 -0.81
N ASP A 78 16.84 -16.57 0.13
CA ASP A 78 15.92 -17.70 0.00
C ASP A 78 14.66 -17.26 -0.77
N ARG A 79 14.57 -17.69 -2.04
CA ARG A 79 13.45 -17.39 -2.94
C ARG A 79 12.11 -17.90 -2.40
N ARG A 80 12.07 -19.05 -1.73
CA ARG A 80 10.83 -19.61 -1.18
C ARG A 80 10.31 -18.71 -0.05
N ARG A 81 11.20 -18.27 0.85
CA ARG A 81 10.84 -17.34 1.93
C ARG A 81 10.39 -15.99 1.40
N TYR A 82 11.06 -15.46 0.37
CA TYR A 82 10.64 -14.22 -0.31
C TYR A 82 9.21 -14.34 -0.84
N LEU A 83 8.92 -15.40 -1.60
CA LEU A 83 7.58 -15.62 -2.16
C LEU A 83 6.52 -15.82 -1.09
N ILE A 84 6.84 -16.52 0.00
CA ILE A 84 5.92 -16.65 1.15
C ILE A 84 5.62 -15.28 1.76
N ALA A 85 6.62 -14.46 2.01
CA ALA A 85 6.43 -13.11 2.55
C ALA A 85 5.59 -12.23 1.61
N GLN A 86 5.91 -12.25 0.31
CA GLN A 86 5.20 -11.51 -0.73
C GLN A 86 3.73 -11.95 -0.83
N ASN A 87 3.46 -13.26 -0.85
CA ASN A 87 2.09 -13.77 -0.89
C ASN A 87 1.28 -13.37 0.36
N ARG A 88 1.92 -13.29 1.53
CA ARG A 88 1.23 -12.89 2.77
C ARG A 88 0.76 -11.43 2.75
N ILE A 89 1.53 -10.52 2.14
CA ILE A 89 1.14 -9.11 1.98
C ILE A 89 0.19 -8.90 0.79
N ASN A 90 0.31 -9.70 -0.29
CA ASN A 90 -0.62 -9.67 -1.42
C ASN A 90 -2.05 -10.10 -1.02
N ALA A 91 -2.14 -11.07 -0.10
CA ALA A 91 -3.41 -11.63 0.35
C ALA A 91 -4.15 -10.78 1.40
N LYS A 92 -3.61 -9.62 1.79
CA LYS A 92 -4.17 -8.77 2.85
C LYS A 92 -4.25 -7.31 2.41
N HIS A 93 -5.20 -6.61 2.99
CA HIS A 93 -5.39 -5.18 2.80
C HIS A 93 -5.48 -4.50 4.16
N PHE A 94 -5.08 -3.23 4.18
CA PHE A 94 -5.53 -2.26 5.17
C PHE A 94 -6.96 -1.84 4.81
N ASP A 95 -7.78 -1.54 5.83
CA ASP A 95 -9.11 -1.01 5.56
C ASP A 95 -9.02 0.37 4.93
N PHE A 96 -8.14 1.23 5.43
CA PHE A 96 -7.86 2.54 4.84
C PHE A 96 -6.38 2.90 4.84
N ALA A 97 -5.97 3.70 3.87
CA ALA A 97 -4.70 4.40 3.83
C ALA A 97 -4.96 5.90 3.72
N ILE A 98 -4.30 6.69 4.56
CA ILE A 98 -4.38 8.14 4.57
C ILE A 98 -3.12 8.65 3.91
N CYS A 99 -3.28 9.35 2.79
CA CYS A 99 -2.18 9.89 2.01
C CYS A 99 -2.24 11.41 1.98
N ARG A 100 -1.08 12.06 1.95
CA ARG A 100 -1.01 13.51 1.73
C ARG A 100 -1.52 13.83 0.32
N ARG A 101 -2.27 14.93 0.17
CA ARG A 101 -2.99 15.20 -1.09
C ARG A 101 -2.08 15.57 -2.27
N ASP A 102 -0.93 16.20 -2.00
CA ASP A 102 0.03 16.72 -2.98
C ASP A 102 0.85 15.63 -3.68
N ASP A 103 1.33 14.62 -2.95
CA ASP A 103 2.26 13.60 -3.46
C ASP A 103 1.81 12.15 -3.20
N LEU A 104 0.68 11.98 -2.52
CA LEU A 104 0.11 10.68 -2.13
C LEU A 104 1.02 9.85 -1.23
N ALA A 105 2.01 10.47 -0.57
CA ALA A 105 2.80 9.80 0.44
C ALA A 105 1.90 9.32 1.57
N VAL A 106 2.04 8.03 1.92
CA VAL A 106 1.25 7.41 2.98
C VAL A 106 1.64 8.03 4.32
N HIS A 107 0.69 8.70 4.95
CA HIS A 107 0.83 9.26 6.29
C HIS A 107 0.58 8.19 7.37
N ALA A 108 -0.49 7.43 7.20
CA ALA A 108 -0.90 6.37 8.12
C ALA A 108 -1.79 5.35 7.40
N VAL A 109 -1.87 4.16 7.96
CA VAL A 109 -2.85 3.12 7.59
C VAL A 109 -3.77 2.85 8.76
N VAL A 110 -5.03 2.51 8.46
CA VAL A 110 -6.09 2.33 9.45
C VAL A 110 -6.69 0.92 9.33
N GLU A 111 -6.90 0.28 10.47
CA GLU A 111 -7.60 -1.00 10.62
C GLU A 111 -8.84 -0.81 11.51
N LEU A 112 -10.00 -1.23 11.02
CA LEU A 112 -11.26 -1.23 11.78
C LEU A 112 -11.46 -2.57 12.48
N ASN A 113 -11.42 -2.56 13.79
CA ASN A 113 -11.50 -3.78 14.60
C ASN A 113 -12.94 -4.11 14.99
N ASP A 114 -13.56 -5.10 14.35
CA ASP A 114 -14.95 -5.50 14.67
C ASP A 114 -15.09 -6.00 16.13
N ARG A 115 -16.22 -5.74 16.81
CA ARG A 115 -16.41 -6.12 18.23
C ARG A 115 -16.62 -7.62 18.41
N SER A 116 -17.28 -8.25 17.45
CA SER A 116 -17.57 -9.68 17.40
C SER A 116 -16.52 -10.38 16.54
N HIS A 117 -15.78 -11.34 17.11
CA HIS A 117 -15.26 -12.56 16.48
C HIS A 117 -14.00 -13.06 17.22
N LEU A 118 -14.22 -14.03 18.10
CA LEU A 118 -13.34 -15.06 18.67
C LEU A 118 -11.83 -14.73 18.77
N GLN A 119 -11.41 -14.48 20.02
CA GLN A 119 -10.06 -14.11 20.50
C GLN A 119 -8.85 -14.85 19.87
N ARG A 120 -8.99 -16.08 19.38
CA ARG A 120 -7.83 -16.87 18.88
C ARG A 120 -7.47 -16.62 17.42
N HIS A 121 -8.43 -16.25 16.56
CA HIS A 121 -8.17 -16.00 15.14
C HIS A 121 -7.68 -14.56 14.87
N ARG A 122 -8.08 -13.61 15.72
CA ARG A 122 -7.55 -12.24 15.72
C ARG A 122 -6.08 -12.15 16.10
N GLN A 123 -5.65 -12.89 17.13
CA GLN A 123 -4.26 -12.82 17.60
C GLN A 123 -3.20 -13.10 16.52
N GLN A 124 -3.47 -13.94 15.53
CA GLN A 124 -2.49 -14.26 14.48
C GLN A 124 -2.57 -13.32 13.27
N ARG A 125 -3.77 -12.80 12.94
CA ARG A 125 -3.95 -11.79 11.87
C ARG A 125 -3.45 -10.41 12.33
N ASP A 126 -3.83 -9.98 13.52
CA ASP A 126 -3.49 -8.65 14.07
C ASP A 126 -1.97 -8.52 14.28
N ARG A 127 -1.32 -9.60 14.75
CA ARG A 127 0.15 -9.60 14.92
C ARG A 127 0.87 -9.42 13.60
N PHE A 128 0.42 -10.04 12.51
CA PHE A 128 1.12 -9.91 11.24
C PHE A 128 1.09 -8.47 10.71
N VAL A 129 -0.08 -7.84 10.67
CA VAL A 129 -0.22 -6.48 10.16
C VAL A 129 0.60 -5.50 11.01
N ARG A 130 0.51 -5.60 12.34
CA ARG A 130 1.34 -4.83 13.26
C ARG A 130 2.83 -5.03 13.02
N SER A 131 3.31 -6.27 12.92
CA SER A 131 4.72 -6.55 12.67
C SER A 131 5.20 -6.02 11.32
N VAL A 132 4.36 -6.07 10.28
CA VAL A 132 4.68 -5.49 8.97
C VAL A 132 4.80 -3.98 9.08
N CYS A 133 3.85 -3.32 9.75
CA CYS A 133 3.89 -1.87 9.93
C CYS A 133 5.09 -1.44 10.76
N GLU A 134 5.40 -2.16 11.84
CA GLU A 134 6.57 -1.90 12.68
C GLU A 134 7.88 -2.05 11.88
N ALA A 135 8.03 -3.13 11.12
CA ALA A 135 9.21 -3.36 10.28
C ALA A 135 9.34 -2.32 9.15
N ALA A 136 8.22 -1.85 8.61
CA ALA A 136 8.17 -0.82 7.57
C ALA A 136 8.21 0.61 8.12
N GLN A 137 8.26 0.79 9.45
CA GLN A 137 8.15 2.09 10.12
C GLN A 137 6.89 2.88 9.72
N LEU A 138 5.82 2.16 9.42
CA LEU A 138 4.53 2.70 8.99
C LEU A 138 3.65 2.95 10.21
N ARG A 139 3.01 4.13 10.26
CA ARG A 139 2.03 4.46 11.29
C ARG A 139 0.76 3.66 11.07
N LEU A 140 0.51 2.70 11.95
CA LEU A 140 -0.75 1.95 12.03
C LEU A 140 -1.66 2.58 13.09
N VAL A 141 -2.90 2.90 12.69
CA VAL A 141 -3.96 3.41 13.57
C VAL A 141 -5.05 2.35 13.65
N GLU A 142 -5.26 1.80 14.84
CA GLU A 142 -6.31 0.81 15.05
C GLU A 142 -7.51 1.45 15.73
N ILE A 143 -8.65 1.42 15.06
CA ILE A 143 -9.88 2.01 15.56
C ILE A 143 -10.83 0.88 15.98
N PRO A 144 -11.25 0.81 17.26
CA PRO A 144 -12.22 -0.17 17.67
C PRO A 144 -13.56 0.09 16.99
N ALA A 145 -14.27 -0.97 16.60
CA ALA A 145 -15.64 -0.86 16.14
C ALA A 145 -16.48 -0.17 17.22
N ALA A 146 -17.24 0.85 16.84
CA ALA A 146 -18.12 1.59 17.73
C ALA A 146 -19.41 1.93 17.00
N ALA A 147 -20.50 2.09 17.76
CA ALA A 147 -21.78 2.49 17.18
C ALA A 147 -21.74 3.91 16.59
N ARG A 148 -20.84 4.75 17.09
CA ARG A 148 -20.64 6.14 16.66
C ARG A 148 -19.16 6.51 16.81
N TYR A 149 -18.67 7.30 15.87
CA TYR A 149 -17.33 7.89 15.88
C TYR A 149 -17.47 9.42 15.94
N SER A 150 -16.54 10.11 16.60
CA SER A 150 -16.41 11.56 16.45
C SER A 150 -15.22 11.88 15.56
N ALA A 151 -15.39 12.83 14.64
CA ALA A 151 -14.31 13.27 13.76
C ALA A 151 -13.11 13.79 14.56
N SER A 152 -13.34 14.46 15.69
CA SER A 152 -12.26 14.93 16.58
C SER A 152 -11.45 13.79 17.21
N ALA A 153 -12.09 12.72 17.68
CA ALA A 153 -11.40 11.59 18.27
C ALA A 153 -10.64 10.78 17.20
N VAL A 154 -11.23 10.62 16.01
CA VAL A 154 -10.54 9.98 14.87
C VAL A 154 -9.35 10.82 14.42
N ARG A 155 -9.50 12.15 14.36
CA ARG A 155 -8.40 13.07 14.04
C ARG A 155 -7.27 12.96 15.04
N GLU A 156 -7.58 12.96 16.34
CA GLU A 156 -6.57 12.76 17.39
C GLU A 156 -5.91 11.38 17.29
N ALA A 157 -6.64 10.31 16.96
CA ALA A 157 -6.02 9.00 16.77
C ALA A 157 -5.10 8.93 15.54
N VAL A 158 -5.43 9.66 14.46
CA VAL A 158 -4.66 9.67 13.21
C VAL A 158 -3.43 10.57 13.31
N PHE A 159 -3.60 11.77 13.85
CA PHE A 159 -2.58 12.82 13.86
C PHE A 159 -1.95 13.05 15.23
N GLY A 160 -2.72 12.82 16.30
CA GLY A 160 -2.28 12.88 17.68
C GLY A 160 -1.43 11.67 18.06
N GLY A 161 -0.51 11.87 18.99
CA GLY A 161 0.46 10.86 19.38
C GLY A 161 1.75 10.89 18.53
N ARG A 162 2.87 10.77 19.27
CA ARG A 162 4.24 10.73 18.75
C ARG A 162 4.31 9.75 17.57
N ARG A 163 4.89 10.16 16.43
CA ARG A 163 5.29 9.22 15.35
C ARG A 163 5.91 7.98 16.01
N PRO A 164 5.71 6.75 15.48
CA PRO A 164 6.70 5.71 15.67
C PRO A 164 8.03 6.34 15.24
N ARG A 165 8.84 6.66 16.25
CA ARG A 165 10.13 7.34 16.23
C ARG A 165 10.55 7.89 14.87
N GLN A 166 10.27 9.16 14.63
CA GLN A 166 10.95 9.90 13.57
C GLN A 166 12.45 9.88 13.86
N ARG A 167 13.21 9.31 12.92
CA ARG A 167 14.67 9.35 12.80
C ARG A 167 15.43 8.64 13.93
N ALA A 168 15.98 7.47 13.57
CA ALA A 168 17.44 7.43 13.64
C ALA A 168 17.90 8.69 12.88
N SER A 169 18.34 9.68 13.65
CA SER A 169 19.35 10.58 13.17
C SER A 169 20.36 9.69 12.44
N GLU A 170 20.66 10.09 11.21
CA GLU A 170 21.95 9.83 10.61
C GLU A 170 23.02 9.79 11.71
N PRO A 171 23.99 8.87 11.64
CA PRO A 171 25.08 8.86 12.60
C PRO A 171 25.60 10.30 12.70
N SER A 172 25.58 10.82 13.93
CA SER A 172 26.27 12.00 14.42
C SER A 172 27.09 12.69 13.33
N GLN A 173 26.72 13.94 13.01
CA GLN A 173 27.60 14.88 12.31
C GLN A 173 28.99 14.85 12.95
N ALA A 174 29.88 13.98 12.47
CA ALA A 174 31.22 14.42 12.16
C ALA A 174 31.01 15.47 11.07
N LEU A 175 31.39 16.72 11.34
CA LEU A 175 31.11 17.88 10.50
C LEU A 175 31.33 17.54 9.02
N ALA A 176 30.24 17.34 8.28
CA ALA A 176 30.33 17.24 6.83
C ALA A 176 30.90 18.59 6.35
N PRO A 177 31.99 18.59 5.57
CA PRO A 177 32.60 19.83 5.12
C PRO A 177 31.62 20.65 4.28
N GLU A 178 31.78 21.97 4.34
CA GLU A 178 31.15 22.86 3.38
C GLU A 178 31.83 22.71 2.02
N CYS A 179 31.04 22.78 0.96
CA CYS A 179 31.56 22.70 -0.40
C CYS A 179 32.52 23.86 -0.67
N PRO A 180 33.77 23.63 -1.12
CA PRO A 180 34.72 24.70 -1.39
C PRO A 180 34.32 25.60 -2.58
N GLU A 181 33.40 25.14 -3.44
CA GLU A 181 32.95 25.89 -4.62
C GLU A 181 31.73 26.79 -4.35
N CYS A 182 30.80 26.37 -3.49
CA CYS A 182 29.54 27.10 -3.29
C CYS A 182 29.05 27.17 -1.84
N GLN A 183 29.85 26.68 -0.88
CA GLN A 183 29.56 26.66 0.56
C GLN A 183 28.33 25.84 0.98
N ALA A 184 27.61 25.24 0.02
CA ALA A 184 26.53 24.31 0.31
C ALA A 184 27.07 23.06 1.04
N PRO A 185 26.27 22.42 1.92
CA PRO A 185 26.73 21.25 2.66
C PRO A 185 27.07 20.10 1.72
N MET A 186 28.13 19.34 2.02
CA MET A 186 28.47 18.14 1.25
C MET A 186 27.78 16.88 1.77
N VAL A 187 27.46 15.98 0.85
CA VAL A 187 26.74 14.72 1.11
C VAL A 187 27.65 13.55 0.78
N ARG A 188 27.78 12.60 1.71
CA ARG A 188 28.58 11.39 1.51
C ARG A 188 27.94 10.47 0.47
N ARG A 189 28.67 10.13 -0.58
CA ARG A 189 28.26 9.21 -1.65
C ARG A 189 29.27 8.09 -1.81
N ARG A 190 28.83 6.96 -2.35
CA ARG A 190 29.69 5.82 -2.68
C ARG A 190 29.79 5.67 -4.19
N ALA A 191 31.00 5.54 -4.71
CA ALA A 191 31.23 5.32 -6.14
C ALA A 191 30.62 3.99 -6.57
N ARG A 192 29.70 4.04 -7.53
CA ARG A 192 28.98 2.85 -8.03
C ARG A 192 29.74 2.11 -9.14
N SER A 193 30.70 2.76 -9.78
CA SER A 193 31.43 2.26 -10.96
C SER A 193 32.80 2.94 -11.12
N GLY A 194 33.70 2.32 -11.88
CA GLY A 194 35.03 2.85 -12.20
C GLY A 194 36.12 2.43 -11.21
N ARG A 195 37.34 2.97 -11.38
CA ARG A 195 38.55 2.59 -10.60
C ARG A 195 38.47 2.82 -9.09
N HIS A 196 37.47 3.57 -8.62
CA HIS A 196 37.23 3.87 -7.21
C HIS A 196 35.92 3.25 -6.70
N GLN A 197 35.35 2.26 -7.41
CA GLN A 197 34.11 1.59 -7.03
C GLN A 197 34.15 1.12 -5.56
N GLY A 198 33.11 1.45 -4.81
CA GLY A 198 33.00 1.10 -3.40
C GLY A 198 33.64 2.11 -2.44
N ARG A 199 34.51 3.02 -2.89
CA ARG A 199 35.03 4.12 -2.05
C ARG A 199 33.93 5.16 -1.81
N GLU A 200 34.00 5.80 -0.64
CA GLU A 200 33.12 6.89 -0.25
C GLU A 200 33.83 8.24 -0.46
N PHE A 201 33.07 9.24 -0.90
CA PHE A 201 33.52 10.61 -1.13
C PHE A 201 32.39 11.58 -0.74
N TRP A 202 32.75 12.82 -0.43
CA TRP A 202 31.82 13.93 -0.27
C TRP A 202 31.47 14.52 -1.64
N ALA A 203 30.18 14.73 -1.92
CA ALA A 203 29.70 15.41 -3.12
C ALA A 203 28.83 16.61 -2.73
N CYS A 204 28.93 17.72 -3.47
CA CYS A 204 28.07 18.87 -3.21
C CYS A 204 26.57 18.50 -3.26
N SER A 205 25.79 19.02 -2.32
CA SER A 205 24.33 18.87 -2.29
C SER A 205 23.64 19.50 -3.51
N ASN A 206 24.23 20.53 -4.12
CA ASN A 206 23.70 21.20 -5.32
C ASN A 206 24.05 20.48 -6.64
N TYR A 207 24.54 19.24 -6.62
CA TYR A 207 24.72 18.49 -7.86
C TYR A 207 23.37 18.32 -8.61
N PRO A 208 23.29 18.56 -9.94
CA PRO A 208 24.39 18.66 -10.91
C PRO A 208 24.98 20.06 -11.15
N ASP A 209 24.42 21.08 -10.51
CA ASP A 209 24.74 22.50 -10.72
C ASP A 209 26.08 22.89 -10.07
N CYS A 210 26.45 22.23 -8.98
CA CYS A 210 27.81 22.25 -8.42
C CYS A 210 28.36 20.82 -8.36
N ARG A 211 29.54 20.59 -8.94
CA ARG A 211 30.12 19.25 -9.15
C ARG A 211 31.34 18.97 -8.26
N ALA A 212 31.59 19.81 -7.26
CA ALA A 212 32.65 19.61 -6.28
C ALA A 212 32.57 18.23 -5.61
N LEU A 213 33.73 17.58 -5.50
CA LEU A 213 33.94 16.31 -4.81
C LEU A 213 35.13 16.47 -3.84
N LEU A 214 35.05 15.87 -2.66
CA LEU A 214 36.18 15.73 -1.72
C LEU A 214 36.29 14.27 -1.29
N ASP A 215 37.51 13.77 -1.15
CA ASP A 215 37.72 12.45 -0.56
C ASP A 215 37.50 12.51 0.97
N ILE A 216 37.22 11.37 1.59
CA ILE A 216 36.92 11.29 3.05
C ILE A 216 38.19 11.12 3.89
N ASP A 217 39.31 10.78 3.25
CA ASP A 217 40.56 10.38 3.88
C ASP A 217 41.63 11.50 3.91
N ASP A 218 41.27 12.75 3.57
CA ASP A 218 42.14 13.95 3.59
C ASP A 218 41.96 14.79 4.86
#